data_AF-A0A7J4T6Y3-F1
#
_entry.id   AF-A0A7J4T6Y3-F1
#
_cell.length_a   1.000
_cell.length_b   1.000
_cell.length_c   1.000
_cell.angle_alpha   90.00
_cell.angle_beta   90.00
_cell.angle_gamma   90.00
#
_symmetry.space_group_name_H-M   'P 1'
#
loop_
_entity.id
_entity.type
_entity.pdbx_description
1 polymer ?
#
loop_
_entity_poly.entity_id
_entity_poly.type
_entity_poly.pdbx_seq_one_letter_code
_entity_poly.pdbx_strand_id
1 'polypeptide(L)'
;MGDNVGYNVLPGADQIGPDTTDLPFTNLMEFQYGTRPDSNDTDGDSIIYRETLNGLEVTSYQRDWLYSDGLEVFKFGSNPASNDSDYDLLPDWYEYRLGWNESTDSFVSVLQVHVVWVDVATGNPCADTSNKCASLAIDGLDYIRPTLTSVEFQLDPSQAEDAQHDPDKDGDYICNGVTCQYIANTNLMEFYGITDNQTNITKSTLIDSNNYLKWDHDQNLTTPAINVTEWWHLRGYLLHLDAGNESTYNYFKIHKLNENDPYYAYILDDNDPNFFTVDPSNDAALPELAGNQTDEWGKVANPNTDRNPEIEQNEHAYRWYLLDFDGDSVADGTNILNWDTDMDWLNDWFEIDSAIDSGSRNESVSPIRYEVR
;
A
#
# COMPACT_ATOMS: atom_id res chain seq x y z
N MET A 1 -26.75 19.61 42.46
CA MET A 1 -25.40 20.18 42.54
C MET A 1 -24.76 19.81 41.23
N GLY A 2 -24.52 20.80 40.38
CA GLY A 2 -23.94 20.57 39.06
C GLY A 2 -22.44 20.42 39.21
N ASP A 3 -21.94 19.22 38.95
CA ASP A 3 -20.52 18.98 38.77
C ASP A 3 -20.15 19.38 37.34
N ASN A 4 -20.04 20.68 37.13
CA ASN A 4 -19.35 21.22 35.98
C ASN A 4 -17.85 21.13 36.30
N VAL A 5 -17.25 19.97 36.06
CA VAL A 5 -15.79 19.86 35.97
C VAL A 5 -15.41 20.53 34.66
N GLY A 6 -15.32 21.86 34.72
CA GLY A 6 -14.82 22.65 33.60
C GLY A 6 -13.40 22.22 33.32
N TYR A 7 -13.21 21.48 32.24
CA TYR A 7 -11.92 21.34 31.58
C TYR A 7 -11.49 22.75 31.17
N ASN A 8 -10.60 23.35 31.95
CA ASN A 8 -9.89 24.55 31.55
C ASN A 8 -8.82 24.11 30.54
N VAL A 9 -9.24 24.07 29.28
CA VAL A 9 -8.42 23.91 28.08
C VAL A 9 -7.38 25.03 28.06
N LEU A 10 -6.10 24.68 28.25
CA LEU A 10 -4.97 25.59 28.08
C LEU A 10 -4.59 25.59 26.60
N PRO A 11 -4.41 26.75 25.94
CA PRO A 11 -4.02 26.78 24.53
C PRO A 11 -2.67 26.07 24.35
N GLY A 12 -2.67 24.95 23.62
CA GLY A 12 -1.50 24.09 23.38
C GLY A 12 -1.41 22.83 24.26
N ALA A 13 -2.45 22.49 25.02
CA ALA A 13 -2.56 21.24 25.78
C ALA A 13 -3.70 20.33 25.28
N ASP A 14 -4.15 20.54 24.04
CA ASP A 14 -5.40 19.96 23.49
C ASP A 14 -5.18 18.82 22.50
N GLN A 15 -3.93 18.45 22.21
CA GLN A 15 -3.61 17.36 21.29
C GLN A 15 -3.26 16.10 22.07
N ILE A 16 -3.82 14.97 21.63
CA ILE A 16 -3.52 13.66 22.16
C ILE A 16 -2.10 13.29 21.72
N GLY A 17 -1.21 13.05 22.68
CA GLY A 17 0.21 12.84 22.38
C GLY A 17 0.48 11.55 21.57
N PRO A 18 1.61 11.46 20.85
CA PRO A 18 2.00 10.33 20.00
C PRO A 18 2.01 8.98 20.71
N ASP A 19 2.43 8.97 21.97
CA ASP A 19 2.58 7.76 22.76
C ASP A 19 1.25 7.28 23.40
N THR A 20 0.12 7.92 23.07
CA THR A 20 -1.18 7.55 23.65
C THR A 20 -1.72 6.32 22.93
N THR A 21 -1.56 5.15 23.53
CA THR A 21 -1.99 3.85 22.96
C THR A 21 -3.37 3.37 23.41
N ASP A 22 -4.06 4.15 24.24
CA ASP A 22 -5.37 3.77 24.75
C ASP A 22 -6.15 5.02 25.15
N LEU A 23 -7.36 5.14 24.65
CA LEU A 23 -8.30 6.18 24.99
C LEU A 23 -9.71 5.58 25.14
N PRO A 24 -10.01 4.86 26.23
CA PRO A 24 -11.17 4.00 26.30
C PRO A 24 -12.48 4.80 26.30
N PHE A 25 -13.49 4.29 25.62
CA PHE A 25 -14.83 4.85 25.65
C PHE A 25 -15.58 4.56 26.96
N THR A 26 -16.41 5.52 27.35
CA THR A 26 -17.44 5.26 28.36
C THR A 26 -18.61 4.50 27.72
N ASN A 27 -19.38 3.73 28.49
CA ASN A 27 -20.59 3.07 27.98
C ASN A 27 -21.59 4.01 27.27
N LEU A 28 -21.55 5.32 27.56
CA LEU A 28 -22.36 6.30 26.84
C LEU A 28 -21.77 6.64 25.47
N MET A 29 -20.45 6.84 25.39
CA MET A 29 -19.73 7.09 24.12
C MET A 29 -19.87 5.88 23.20
N GLU A 30 -19.63 4.69 23.74
CA GLU A 30 -19.93 3.40 23.14
C GLU A 30 -21.27 3.37 22.41
N PHE A 31 -22.35 3.64 23.16
CA PHE A 31 -23.69 3.68 22.62
C PHE A 31 -23.90 4.79 21.58
N GLN A 32 -23.20 5.93 21.69
CA GLN A 32 -23.34 7.07 20.80
C GLN A 32 -22.63 6.87 19.45
N TYR A 33 -21.47 6.22 19.46
CA TYR A 33 -20.67 5.93 18.26
C TYR A 33 -20.98 4.56 17.66
N GLY A 34 -21.81 3.74 18.34
CA GLY A 34 -22.17 2.41 17.84
C GLY A 34 -21.08 1.37 18.06
N THR A 35 -20.13 1.66 18.96
CA THR A 35 -19.02 0.76 19.28
C THR A 35 -19.40 -0.28 20.35
N ARG A 36 -18.48 -1.19 20.64
CA ARG A 36 -18.69 -2.37 21.50
C ARG A 36 -17.99 -2.25 22.86
N PRO A 37 -18.69 -2.34 24.02
CA PRO A 37 -18.06 -2.01 25.31
C PRO A 37 -17.05 -3.05 25.80
N ASP A 38 -16.98 -4.18 25.09
CA ASP A 38 -16.08 -5.29 25.31
C ASP A 38 -14.90 -5.31 24.32
N SER A 39 -14.85 -4.36 23.38
CA SER A 39 -13.73 -4.10 22.47
C SER A 39 -13.25 -2.66 22.65
N ASN A 40 -12.03 -2.37 22.20
CA ASN A 40 -11.53 -0.99 22.11
C ASN A 40 -11.18 -0.64 20.65
N ASP A 41 -11.67 -1.48 19.74
CA ASP A 41 -11.40 -1.57 18.31
C ASP A 41 -12.57 -2.40 17.76
N THR A 42 -13.68 -1.73 17.44
CA THR A 42 -14.98 -2.37 17.26
C THR A 42 -15.14 -2.95 15.87
N ASP A 43 -14.71 -2.23 14.86
CA ASP A 43 -14.63 -2.62 13.46
C ASP A 43 -13.38 -3.45 13.14
N GLY A 44 -12.35 -3.39 13.98
CA GLY A 44 -11.22 -4.32 13.93
C GLY A 44 -10.15 -3.89 12.95
N ASP A 45 -9.92 -2.59 12.78
CA ASP A 45 -8.92 -2.02 11.87
C ASP A 45 -7.62 -1.58 12.58
N SER A 46 -7.51 -1.76 13.91
CA SER A 46 -6.22 -1.75 14.63
C SER A 46 -5.37 -3.00 14.32
N ILE A 47 -5.01 -3.18 13.05
CA ILE A 47 -4.38 -4.42 12.53
C ILE A 47 -2.92 -4.26 12.14
N ILE A 48 -2.47 -3.03 11.94
CA ILE A 48 -1.12 -2.71 11.47
C ILE A 48 -0.07 -3.20 12.46
N TYR A 49 1.07 -3.65 11.95
CA TYR A 49 2.26 -3.91 12.75
C TYR A 49 3.26 -2.76 12.69
N ARG A 50 3.94 -2.53 13.81
CA ARG A 50 5.12 -1.67 13.91
C ARG A 50 6.34 -2.48 14.31
N GLU A 51 7.41 -2.25 13.59
CA GLU A 51 8.72 -2.80 13.84
C GLU A 51 9.52 -1.94 14.83
N THR A 52 10.42 -2.58 15.58
CA THR A 52 11.48 -1.89 16.31
C THR A 52 12.81 -2.36 15.77
N LEU A 53 13.62 -1.42 15.27
CA LEU A 53 14.89 -1.72 14.60
C LEU A 53 16.10 -1.45 15.51
N ASN A 54 17.13 -2.28 15.36
CA ASN A 54 18.49 -2.01 15.80
C ASN A 54 19.44 -2.09 14.59
N GLY A 55 19.64 -0.95 13.91
CA GLY A 55 20.25 -0.96 12.58
C GLY A 55 19.25 -1.47 11.55
N LEU A 56 19.61 -2.51 10.80
CA LEU A 56 18.73 -3.20 9.83
C LEU A 56 18.11 -4.49 10.39
N GLU A 57 18.38 -4.79 11.67
CA GLU A 57 17.85 -5.97 12.34
C GLU A 57 16.56 -5.61 13.08
N VAL A 58 15.50 -6.39 12.84
CA VAL A 58 14.25 -6.25 13.58
C VAL A 58 14.38 -6.92 14.93
N THR A 59 14.05 -6.17 15.97
CA THR A 59 14.12 -6.62 17.37
C THR A 59 12.75 -6.86 18.00
N SER A 60 11.67 -6.40 17.38
CA SER A 60 10.30 -6.83 17.68
C SER A 60 9.31 -6.32 16.64
N TYR A 61 8.23 -7.08 16.44
CA TYR A 61 6.98 -6.59 15.85
C TYR A 61 5.93 -6.46 16.95
N GLN A 62 5.21 -5.34 16.96
CA GLN A 62 4.08 -5.14 17.85
C GLN A 62 2.91 -4.62 17.04
N ARG A 63 1.73 -5.20 17.28
CA ARG A 63 0.48 -4.64 16.76
C ARG A 63 0.33 -3.20 17.25
N ASP A 64 0.04 -2.32 16.32
CA ASP A 64 -0.28 -0.94 16.58
C ASP A 64 -1.72 -0.85 17.08
N TRP A 65 -1.88 -0.46 18.35
CA TRP A 65 -3.17 -0.18 18.95
C TRP A 65 -3.51 1.31 18.94
N LEU A 66 -2.79 2.13 18.15
CA LEU A 66 -3.07 3.56 18.07
C LEU A 66 -4.35 3.87 17.33
N TYR A 67 -4.87 2.98 16.49
CA TYR A 67 -6.11 3.20 15.75
C TYR A 67 -7.35 2.64 16.47
N SER A 68 -7.35 2.70 17.81
CA SER A 68 -8.48 2.25 18.66
C SER A 68 -9.69 3.18 18.56
N ASP A 69 -10.90 2.70 18.88
CA ASP A 69 -12.18 3.43 18.82
C ASP A 69 -12.09 4.88 19.35
N GLY A 70 -11.38 5.06 20.46
CA GLY A 70 -11.21 6.38 21.06
C GLY A 70 -10.29 7.31 20.31
N LEU A 71 -9.17 6.80 19.83
CA LEU A 71 -8.17 7.58 19.11
C LEU A 71 -8.67 7.95 17.71
N GLU A 72 -9.39 7.05 17.07
CA GLU A 72 -10.15 7.34 15.86
C GLU A 72 -11.03 8.58 16.00
N VAL A 73 -11.89 8.65 17.02
CA VAL A 73 -12.78 9.81 17.19
C VAL A 73 -12.05 11.06 17.64
N PHE A 74 -11.14 10.94 18.62
CA PHE A 74 -10.60 12.11 19.32
C PHE A 74 -9.28 12.61 18.75
N LYS A 75 -8.56 11.81 17.96
CA LYS A 75 -7.27 12.16 17.35
C LYS A 75 -7.35 12.20 15.82
N PHE A 76 -7.88 11.17 15.18
CA PHE A 76 -7.83 11.04 13.72
C PHE A 76 -9.05 11.60 13.00
N GLY A 77 -10.22 11.61 13.63
CA GLY A 77 -11.46 12.08 13.04
C GLY A 77 -12.21 11.06 12.18
N SER A 78 -11.92 9.76 12.34
CA SER A 78 -12.59 8.64 11.66
C SER A 78 -13.81 8.12 12.44
N ASN A 79 -14.52 7.15 11.85
CA ASN A 79 -15.69 6.49 12.41
C ASN A 79 -15.33 5.11 12.98
N PRO A 80 -15.28 4.94 14.32
CA PRO A 80 -14.75 3.75 15.00
C PRO A 80 -15.65 2.49 14.95
N ALA A 81 -16.61 2.50 14.05
CA ALA A 81 -17.52 1.38 13.81
C ALA A 81 -17.55 1.00 12.32
N SER A 82 -16.61 1.53 11.53
CA SER A 82 -16.46 1.38 10.09
C SER A 82 -14.98 1.36 9.74
N ASN A 83 -14.49 0.22 9.26
CA ASN A 83 -13.10 0.06 8.81
C ASN A 83 -12.79 0.69 7.42
N ASP A 84 -13.70 1.55 6.96
CA ASP A 84 -13.70 2.40 5.77
C ASP A 84 -14.73 3.49 6.08
N SER A 85 -14.26 4.60 6.61
CA SER A 85 -15.06 5.63 7.27
C SER A 85 -15.79 6.53 6.30
N ASP A 86 -15.25 6.71 5.10
CA ASP A 86 -15.78 7.58 4.05
C ASP A 86 -16.32 6.84 2.81
N TYR A 87 -16.20 5.51 2.80
CA TYR A 87 -16.75 4.58 1.81
C TYR A 87 -16.09 4.70 0.43
N ASP A 88 -14.80 5.00 0.39
CA ASP A 88 -14.02 5.12 -0.84
C ASP A 88 -13.29 3.84 -1.28
N LEU A 89 -13.44 2.77 -0.49
CA LEU A 89 -12.81 1.45 -0.65
C LEU A 89 -11.31 1.41 -0.34
N LEU A 90 -10.74 2.44 0.27
CA LEU A 90 -9.50 2.32 1.02
C LEU A 90 -9.84 2.04 2.49
N PRO A 91 -9.13 1.11 3.14
CA PRO A 91 -9.33 0.92 4.57
C PRO A 91 -8.69 2.04 5.39
N ASP A 92 -9.38 2.47 6.45
CA ASP A 92 -8.90 3.47 7.41
C ASP A 92 -7.48 3.21 7.93
N TRP A 93 -7.16 1.94 8.21
CA TRP A 93 -5.83 1.58 8.71
C TRP A 93 -4.73 1.82 7.66
N TYR A 94 -5.01 1.59 6.38
CA TYR A 94 -4.05 1.82 5.30
C TYR A 94 -3.77 3.33 5.16
N GLU A 95 -4.84 4.11 5.18
CA GLU A 95 -4.77 5.57 5.15
C GLU A 95 -4.08 6.15 6.37
N TYR A 96 -4.40 5.63 7.57
CA TYR A 96 -3.68 5.93 8.80
C TYR A 96 -2.18 5.69 8.68
N ARG A 97 -1.78 4.52 8.17
CA ARG A 97 -0.38 4.12 8.09
C ARG A 97 0.46 5.05 7.21
N LEU A 98 -0.13 5.56 6.13
CA LEU A 98 0.57 6.29 5.08
C LEU A 98 0.34 7.81 5.12
N GLY A 99 -0.85 8.25 5.56
CA GLY A 99 -1.26 9.65 5.58
C GLY A 99 -0.99 10.41 6.87
N TRP A 100 -1.02 9.73 8.03
CA TRP A 100 -0.96 10.42 9.31
C TRP A 100 0.41 11.06 9.58
N ASN A 101 0.44 12.39 9.71
CA ASN A 101 1.62 13.14 10.08
C ASN A 101 1.58 13.57 11.55
N GLU A 102 2.29 12.82 12.39
CA GLU A 102 2.37 13.09 13.83
C GLU A 102 2.99 14.45 14.18
N SER A 103 3.79 15.06 13.30
CA SER A 103 4.40 16.38 13.55
C SER A 103 3.40 17.52 13.41
N THR A 104 2.38 17.33 12.58
CA THR A 104 1.34 18.34 12.31
C THR A 104 -0.04 17.92 12.82
N ASP A 105 -0.19 16.69 13.33
CA ASP A 105 -1.45 16.12 13.85
C ASP A 105 -2.54 16.19 12.77
N SER A 106 -2.18 15.74 11.55
CA SER A 106 -3.03 15.85 10.36
C SER A 106 -2.68 14.80 9.30
N PHE A 107 -3.64 14.46 8.45
CA PHE A 107 -3.46 13.62 7.26
C PHE A 107 -2.85 14.33 6.04
N VAL A 108 -2.19 15.46 6.25
CA VAL A 108 -1.57 16.26 5.19
C VAL A 108 -0.07 16.37 5.41
N SER A 109 0.71 16.07 4.38
CA SER A 109 2.17 16.15 4.36
C SER A 109 2.68 16.82 3.09
N VAL A 110 3.89 17.37 3.13
CA VAL A 110 4.61 17.79 1.92
C VAL A 110 5.72 16.79 1.66
N LEU A 111 5.58 15.98 0.61
CA LEU A 111 6.46 14.86 0.29
C LEU A 111 7.15 15.08 -1.06
N GLN A 112 8.40 14.62 -1.20
CA GLN A 112 9.13 14.69 -2.46
C GLN A 112 8.97 13.40 -3.26
N VAL A 113 7.76 13.18 -3.78
CA VAL A 113 7.36 11.95 -4.48
C VAL A 113 6.92 12.20 -5.92
N HIS A 114 6.63 13.44 -6.29
CA HIS A 114 6.04 13.78 -7.59
C HIS A 114 7.04 13.63 -8.75
N VAL A 115 6.83 12.62 -9.59
CA VAL A 115 7.61 12.25 -10.75
C VAL A 115 7.56 13.35 -11.82
N VAL A 116 8.73 13.86 -12.19
CA VAL A 116 8.87 14.77 -13.33
C VAL A 116 9.10 13.95 -14.59
N TRP A 117 8.02 13.70 -15.32
CA TRP A 117 8.06 13.11 -16.65
C TRP A 117 8.83 13.99 -17.62
N VAL A 118 9.60 13.39 -18.54
CA VAL A 118 10.38 14.12 -19.55
C VAL A 118 9.90 13.83 -20.96
N ASP A 119 9.90 14.85 -21.81
CA ASP A 119 9.78 14.70 -23.25
C ASP A 119 11.05 14.05 -23.80
N VAL A 120 10.92 12.85 -24.35
CA VAL A 120 12.08 12.04 -24.79
C VAL A 120 12.90 12.69 -25.90
N ALA A 121 12.33 13.63 -26.67
CA ALA A 121 13.03 14.30 -27.75
C ALA A 121 13.85 15.50 -27.26
N THR A 122 13.47 16.10 -26.13
CA THR A 122 14.09 17.35 -25.65
C THR A 122 14.75 17.23 -24.28
N GLY A 123 14.41 16.22 -23.48
CA GLY A 123 14.85 16.05 -22.09
C GLY A 123 14.24 17.05 -21.11
N ASN A 124 13.33 17.92 -21.56
CA ASN A 124 12.61 18.86 -20.69
C ASN A 124 11.38 18.19 -20.08
N PRO A 125 10.78 18.78 -19.01
CA PRO A 125 9.51 18.29 -18.47
C PRO A 125 8.45 18.11 -19.57
N CYS A 126 7.72 17.01 -19.49
CA CYS A 126 6.63 16.66 -20.38
C CYS A 126 5.55 17.75 -20.34
N ALA A 127 4.94 18.03 -21.49
CA ALA A 127 3.82 18.96 -21.62
C ALA A 127 2.76 18.40 -22.57
N ASP A 128 1.57 18.99 -22.58
CA ASP A 128 0.47 18.55 -23.45
C ASP A 128 0.83 18.56 -24.96
N THR A 129 1.84 19.34 -25.34
CA THR A 129 2.36 19.45 -26.71
C THR A 129 3.55 18.53 -27.00
N SER A 130 3.96 17.72 -26.04
CA SER A 130 5.02 16.72 -26.22
C SER A 130 4.56 15.63 -27.18
N ASN A 131 5.53 15.02 -27.86
CA ASN A 131 5.24 13.93 -28.81
C ASN A 131 5.30 12.55 -28.15
N LYS A 132 6.12 12.41 -27.11
CA LYS A 132 6.29 11.21 -26.31
C LYS A 132 6.91 11.59 -24.97
N CYS A 133 6.38 11.03 -23.89
CA CYS A 133 6.90 11.22 -22.54
C CYS A 133 7.41 9.91 -21.95
N ALA A 134 8.32 10.01 -20.99
CA ALA A 134 8.87 8.89 -20.24
C ALA A 134 8.96 9.27 -18.75
N SER A 135 8.72 8.28 -17.88
CA SER A 135 8.83 8.41 -16.42
C SER A 135 10.29 8.57 -16.00
N LEU A 136 11.20 7.81 -16.61
CA LEU A 136 12.64 7.95 -16.39
C LEU A 136 13.19 9.28 -16.94
N ALA A 137 14.15 9.87 -16.23
CA ALA A 137 14.88 11.04 -16.69
C ALA A 137 15.98 10.66 -17.69
N ILE A 138 16.40 11.63 -18.51
CA ILE A 138 17.40 11.43 -19.57
C ILE A 138 18.61 12.32 -19.31
N ASP A 139 19.80 11.71 -19.21
CA ASP A 139 21.08 12.41 -19.17
C ASP A 139 21.97 11.95 -20.33
N GLY A 140 22.05 12.76 -21.39
CA GLY A 140 22.81 12.42 -22.58
C GLY A 140 22.23 11.21 -23.34
N LEU A 141 22.84 10.03 -23.17
CA LEU A 141 22.39 8.76 -23.75
C LEU A 141 21.87 7.79 -22.70
N ASP A 142 21.95 8.17 -21.43
CA ASP A 142 21.61 7.32 -20.30
C ASP A 142 20.17 7.61 -19.83
N TYR A 143 19.46 6.57 -19.41
CA TYR A 143 18.21 6.71 -18.67
C TYR A 143 18.52 6.57 -17.19
N ILE A 144 18.12 7.57 -16.42
CA ILE A 144 18.39 7.67 -14.99
C ILE A 144 17.05 7.71 -14.23
N ARG A 145 17.08 7.40 -12.93
CA ARG A 145 15.89 7.51 -12.06
C ARG A 145 15.26 8.93 -12.18
N PRO A 146 13.93 9.06 -12.09
CA PRO A 146 13.24 10.33 -12.27
C PRO A 146 13.71 11.40 -11.28
N THR A 147 13.58 12.66 -11.70
CA THR A 147 13.61 13.77 -10.75
C THR A 147 12.28 13.83 -10.03
N LEU A 148 12.31 13.83 -8.69
CA LEU A 148 11.12 13.98 -7.86
C LEU A 148 10.98 15.42 -7.35
N THR A 149 9.75 15.93 -7.33
CA THR A 149 9.40 17.26 -6.82
C THR A 149 8.48 17.16 -5.61
N SER A 150 8.43 18.23 -4.82
CA SER A 150 7.57 18.28 -3.63
C SER A 150 6.12 18.56 -3.99
N VAL A 151 5.22 17.77 -3.43
CA VAL A 151 3.77 17.89 -3.58
C VAL A 151 3.11 17.79 -2.20
N GLU A 152 1.91 18.35 -2.08
CA GLU A 152 1.05 18.09 -0.93
C GLU A 152 0.41 16.71 -1.11
N PHE A 153 0.63 15.83 -0.14
CA PHE A 153 0.05 14.49 -0.07
C PHE A 153 -1.03 14.50 1.00
N GLN A 154 -2.20 13.94 0.68
CA GLN A 154 -3.31 13.76 1.59
C GLN A 154 -3.91 12.37 1.38
N LEU A 155 -4.15 11.69 2.49
CA LEU A 155 -4.84 10.41 2.57
C LEU A 155 -5.51 10.34 3.96
N ASP A 156 -6.76 10.78 4.04
CA ASP A 156 -7.54 11.04 5.25
C ASP A 156 -8.79 10.14 5.23
N PRO A 157 -8.94 9.22 6.21
CA PRO A 157 -10.05 8.26 6.29
C PRO A 157 -11.46 8.86 6.31
N SER A 158 -11.58 10.18 6.46
CA SER A 158 -12.85 10.90 6.42
C SER A 158 -13.13 11.62 5.09
N GLN A 159 -12.26 11.51 4.09
CA GLN A 159 -12.23 12.28 2.84
C GLN A 159 -12.13 11.43 1.56
N ALA A 160 -13.23 10.78 1.20
CA ALA A 160 -13.36 9.86 0.06
C ALA A 160 -12.85 10.32 -1.33
N GLU A 161 -12.57 11.62 -1.50
CA GLU A 161 -12.01 12.12 -2.75
C GLU A 161 -10.52 11.79 -2.94
N ASP A 162 -9.79 11.52 -1.87
CA ASP A 162 -8.35 11.31 -1.93
C ASP A 162 -7.93 9.91 -2.41
N ALA A 163 -8.78 8.89 -2.32
CA ALA A 163 -8.62 7.65 -3.09
C ALA A 163 -8.43 7.89 -4.60
N GLN A 164 -8.99 8.98 -5.13
CA GLN A 164 -8.88 9.36 -6.54
C GLN A 164 -7.75 10.35 -6.83
N HIS A 165 -6.99 10.77 -5.81
CA HIS A 165 -5.77 11.55 -6.00
C HIS A 165 -4.63 10.68 -6.52
N ASP A 166 -3.69 11.36 -7.17
CA ASP A 166 -2.46 10.83 -7.73
C ASP A 166 -1.40 11.92 -7.54
N PRO A 167 -0.85 12.01 -6.32
CA PRO A 167 0.07 13.07 -5.92
C PRO A 167 1.48 12.85 -6.48
N ASP A 168 1.94 11.61 -6.57
CA ASP A 168 3.27 11.23 -7.01
C ASP A 168 3.42 11.17 -8.54
N LYS A 169 2.31 11.21 -9.30
CA LYS A 169 2.31 11.32 -10.77
C LYS A 169 3.03 10.20 -11.48
N ASP A 170 2.78 8.98 -11.07
CA ASP A 170 3.46 7.79 -11.56
C ASP A 170 2.61 6.93 -12.53
N GLY A 171 1.56 7.49 -13.15
CA GLY A 171 0.73 6.79 -14.14
C GLY A 171 1.33 6.72 -15.55
N ASP A 172 0.58 7.14 -16.58
CA ASP A 172 1.02 7.09 -17.98
C ASP A 172 0.74 8.38 -18.76
N TYR A 173 1.43 8.55 -19.88
CA TYR A 173 1.13 9.54 -20.89
C TYR A 173 0.72 8.88 -22.22
N ILE A 174 -0.57 9.00 -22.55
CA ILE A 174 -1.08 8.62 -23.86
C ILE A 174 -0.74 9.72 -24.88
N CYS A 175 0.25 9.43 -25.72
CA CYS A 175 0.71 10.36 -26.76
C CYS A 175 0.28 9.92 -28.17
N ASN A 176 -0.30 10.83 -28.96
CA ASN A 176 -0.69 10.58 -30.36
C ASN A 176 0.32 11.11 -31.39
N GLY A 177 1.52 11.48 -30.94
CA GLY A 177 2.59 12.07 -31.76
C GLY A 177 2.44 13.57 -32.04
N VAL A 178 1.44 14.23 -31.45
CA VAL A 178 1.26 15.69 -31.48
C VAL A 178 0.88 16.24 -30.09
N THR A 179 0.09 15.46 -29.34
CA THR A 179 -0.31 15.78 -27.98
C THR A 179 -0.08 14.58 -27.08
N CYS A 180 0.27 14.84 -25.83
CA CYS A 180 0.34 13.86 -24.75
C CYS A 180 -0.70 14.22 -23.69
N GLN A 181 -1.42 13.22 -23.18
CA GLN A 181 -2.37 13.39 -22.09
C GLN A 181 -1.98 12.44 -20.97
N TYR A 182 -1.89 12.99 -19.76
CA TYR A 182 -1.63 12.20 -18.57
C TYR A 182 -2.85 11.37 -18.15
N ILE A 183 -2.60 10.13 -17.75
CA ILE A 183 -3.53 9.18 -17.15
C ILE A 183 -2.99 8.87 -15.76
N ALA A 184 -3.86 9.04 -14.76
CA ALA A 184 -3.49 8.88 -13.37
C ALA A 184 -3.42 7.40 -12.96
N ASN A 185 -2.45 7.10 -12.10
CA ASN A 185 -2.45 5.95 -11.21
C ASN A 185 -2.87 6.49 -9.84
N THR A 186 -4.13 6.27 -9.45
CA THR A 186 -4.63 6.88 -8.21
C THR A 186 -4.28 6.02 -6.99
N ASN A 187 -4.35 6.59 -5.78
CA ASN A 187 -4.17 5.83 -4.53
C ASN A 187 -5.01 4.53 -4.50
N LEU A 188 -6.27 4.59 -4.96
CA LEU A 188 -7.14 3.42 -5.14
C LEU A 188 -6.58 2.39 -6.14
N MET A 189 -6.05 2.86 -7.26
CA MET A 189 -5.50 2.00 -8.32
C MET A 189 -4.29 1.23 -7.82
N GLU A 190 -3.43 1.89 -7.07
CA GLU A 190 -2.23 1.32 -6.46
C GLU A 190 -2.55 0.30 -5.37
N PHE A 191 -3.47 0.61 -4.45
CA PHE A 191 -3.92 -0.32 -3.41
C PHE A 191 -4.48 -1.62 -4.01
N TYR A 192 -5.28 -1.52 -5.08
CA TYR A 192 -5.88 -2.70 -5.71
C TYR A 192 -5.04 -3.34 -6.81
N GLY A 193 -4.01 -2.65 -7.28
CA GLY A 193 -3.26 -3.02 -8.48
C GLY A 193 -4.13 -3.02 -9.74
N ILE A 194 -4.81 -1.92 -10.05
CA ILE A 194 -5.69 -1.82 -11.22
C ILE A 194 -5.34 -0.58 -12.03
N THR A 195 -5.61 -0.57 -13.34
CA THR A 195 -5.46 0.64 -14.18
C THR A 195 -6.80 1.12 -14.71
N ASP A 196 -6.83 2.31 -15.31
CA ASP A 196 -8.01 2.91 -15.92
C ASP A 196 -8.64 2.03 -17.02
N ASN A 197 -7.88 1.10 -17.61
CA ASN A 197 -8.38 0.06 -18.52
C ASN A 197 -9.43 -0.88 -17.88
N GLN A 198 -9.53 -0.89 -16.55
CA GLN A 198 -10.56 -1.60 -15.78
C GLN A 198 -11.67 -0.67 -15.26
N THR A 199 -12.16 0.25 -16.11
CA THR A 199 -13.10 1.37 -15.82
C THR A 199 -14.32 1.09 -14.92
N ASN A 200 -14.72 -0.18 -14.75
CA ASN A 200 -15.85 -0.56 -13.88
C ASN A 200 -15.47 -0.73 -12.41
N ILE A 201 -14.18 -0.87 -12.09
CA ILE A 201 -13.64 -1.10 -10.75
C ILE A 201 -12.98 0.17 -10.20
N THR A 202 -12.39 0.99 -11.08
CA THR A 202 -11.60 2.19 -10.75
C THR A 202 -12.40 3.39 -10.22
N LYS A 203 -13.66 3.19 -9.82
CA LYS A 203 -14.51 4.20 -9.19
C LYS A 203 -15.30 3.54 -8.08
N SER A 204 -15.01 3.88 -6.82
CA SER A 204 -15.70 3.31 -5.64
C SER A 204 -17.23 3.30 -5.81
N THR A 205 -17.79 4.40 -6.31
CA THR A 205 -19.24 4.57 -6.58
C THR A 205 -19.89 3.55 -7.54
N LEU A 206 -19.12 2.77 -8.33
CA LEU A 206 -19.67 1.83 -9.31
C LEU A 206 -19.90 0.42 -8.77
N ILE A 207 -19.21 0.01 -7.70
CA ILE A 207 -19.30 -1.36 -7.16
C ILE A 207 -20.69 -1.62 -6.57
N ASP A 208 -21.26 -0.64 -5.87
CA ASP A 208 -22.60 -0.73 -5.26
C ASP A 208 -23.75 -0.79 -6.30
N SER A 209 -23.61 -0.05 -7.41
CA SER A 209 -24.75 0.21 -8.30
C SER A 209 -25.26 -1.00 -9.12
N ASN A 210 -24.45 -2.05 -9.27
CA ASN A 210 -24.74 -3.13 -10.22
C ASN A 210 -24.60 -4.57 -9.67
N ASN A 211 -23.98 -4.77 -8.50
CA ASN A 211 -24.01 -6.04 -7.74
C ASN A 211 -23.66 -7.31 -8.56
N TYR A 212 -22.77 -7.19 -9.56
CA TYR A 212 -22.39 -8.30 -10.45
C TYR A 212 -21.12 -9.04 -10.01
N LEU A 213 -20.25 -8.40 -9.23
CA LEU A 213 -19.00 -9.01 -8.79
C LEU A 213 -19.26 -9.93 -7.61
N LYS A 214 -18.71 -11.15 -7.70
CA LYS A 214 -18.79 -12.15 -6.66
C LYS A 214 -17.43 -12.73 -6.39
N TRP A 215 -17.00 -12.68 -5.13
CA TRP A 215 -15.78 -13.32 -4.69
C TRP A 215 -16.07 -14.76 -4.25
N ASP A 216 -15.42 -15.71 -4.93
CA ASP A 216 -15.47 -17.13 -4.63
C ASP A 216 -14.25 -17.51 -3.78
N HIS A 217 -14.43 -17.49 -2.46
CA HIS A 217 -13.37 -17.64 -1.45
C HIS A 217 -13.19 -19.10 -0.98
N ASP A 218 -13.67 -20.08 -1.75
CA ASP A 218 -13.58 -21.49 -1.35
C ASP A 218 -13.19 -22.40 -2.50
N GLN A 219 -11.98 -22.95 -2.37
CA GLN A 219 -11.41 -23.96 -3.28
C GLN A 219 -12.31 -25.18 -3.50
N ASN A 220 -13.20 -25.50 -2.54
CA ASN A 220 -14.08 -26.67 -2.60
C ASN A 220 -15.50 -26.33 -3.07
N LEU A 221 -15.80 -25.05 -3.38
CA LEU A 221 -17.12 -24.57 -3.81
C LEU A 221 -18.25 -24.96 -2.83
N THR A 222 -17.92 -25.11 -1.55
CA THR A 222 -18.86 -25.48 -0.48
C THR A 222 -19.52 -24.27 0.15
N THR A 223 -18.86 -23.10 0.15
CA THR A 223 -19.46 -21.82 0.48
C THR A 223 -19.91 -21.08 -0.79
N PRO A 224 -21.09 -20.45 -0.79
CA PRO A 224 -21.51 -19.61 -1.90
C PRO A 224 -20.62 -18.36 -2.03
N ALA A 225 -20.28 -17.99 -3.26
CA ALA A 225 -19.61 -16.73 -3.54
C ALA A 225 -20.39 -15.53 -2.97
N ILE A 226 -19.66 -14.60 -2.37
CA ILE A 226 -20.21 -13.42 -1.70
C ILE A 226 -20.19 -12.22 -2.63
N ASN A 227 -21.17 -11.32 -2.47
CA ASN A 227 -21.21 -10.09 -3.26
C ASN A 227 -20.10 -9.15 -2.78
N VAL A 228 -19.45 -8.47 -3.72
CA VAL A 228 -18.45 -7.45 -3.39
C VAL A 228 -19.19 -6.18 -2.94
N THR A 229 -19.09 -5.86 -1.65
CA THR A 229 -19.68 -4.64 -1.05
C THR A 229 -18.71 -3.85 -0.19
N GLU A 230 -17.51 -4.37 0.04
CA GLU A 230 -16.51 -3.82 0.97
C GLU A 230 -15.13 -3.92 0.33
N TRP A 231 -14.17 -3.16 0.82
CA TRP A 231 -12.80 -3.13 0.28
C TRP A 231 -12.14 -4.51 0.27
N TRP A 232 -12.26 -5.27 1.37
CA TRP A 232 -11.63 -6.60 1.47
C TRP A 232 -12.28 -7.62 0.55
N HIS A 233 -13.59 -7.47 0.26
CA HIS A 233 -14.26 -8.31 -0.73
C HIS A 233 -13.72 -8.05 -2.14
N LEU A 234 -13.41 -6.78 -2.45
CA LEU A 234 -12.84 -6.42 -3.75
C LEU A 234 -11.40 -6.92 -3.86
N ARG A 235 -10.59 -6.73 -2.82
CA ARG A 235 -9.22 -7.26 -2.75
C ARG A 235 -9.22 -8.78 -2.91
N GLY A 236 -10.08 -9.48 -2.18
CA GLY A 236 -10.28 -10.93 -2.31
C GLY A 236 -10.69 -11.37 -3.72
N TYR A 237 -11.64 -10.65 -4.34
CA TYR A 237 -12.06 -10.90 -5.73
C TYR A 237 -10.90 -10.72 -6.72
N LEU A 238 -10.13 -9.64 -6.59
CA LEU A 238 -9.08 -9.25 -7.52
C LEU A 238 -7.84 -10.15 -7.43
N LEU A 239 -7.44 -10.51 -6.22
CA LEU A 239 -6.25 -11.34 -5.95
C LEU A 239 -6.59 -12.83 -5.84
N HIS A 240 -7.87 -13.19 -5.95
CA HIS A 240 -8.35 -14.57 -5.83
C HIS A 240 -7.99 -15.22 -4.48
N LEU A 241 -7.97 -14.43 -3.41
CA LEU A 241 -7.66 -14.93 -2.06
C LEU A 241 -8.61 -16.08 -1.70
N ASP A 242 -8.05 -17.15 -1.16
CA ASP A 242 -8.67 -18.44 -0.81
C ASP A 242 -9.32 -19.22 -1.97
N ALA A 243 -9.22 -18.76 -3.22
CA ALA A 243 -9.86 -19.40 -4.38
C ALA A 243 -9.06 -20.59 -4.95
N GLY A 244 -7.82 -20.83 -4.48
CA GLY A 244 -6.97 -21.96 -4.87
C GLY A 244 -6.23 -21.82 -6.18
N ASN A 245 -6.34 -20.66 -6.81
CA ASN A 245 -5.55 -20.24 -7.96
C ASN A 245 -4.83 -18.90 -7.72
N GLU A 246 -4.65 -18.48 -6.46
CA GLU A 246 -3.85 -17.33 -6.05
C GLU A 246 -2.46 -17.33 -6.68
N SER A 247 -1.86 -18.51 -6.87
CA SER A 247 -0.56 -18.62 -7.51
C SER A 247 -0.51 -17.97 -8.90
N THR A 248 -1.66 -17.89 -9.59
CA THR A 248 -1.80 -17.37 -10.95
C THR A 248 -2.36 -15.94 -11.00
N TYR A 249 -3.08 -15.50 -9.97
CA TYR A 249 -3.88 -14.26 -9.98
C TYR A 249 -3.53 -13.25 -8.88
N ASN A 250 -2.75 -13.66 -7.88
CA ASN A 250 -2.23 -12.76 -6.85
C ASN A 250 -0.80 -12.35 -7.20
N TYR A 251 -0.57 -11.17 -7.79
CA TYR A 251 0.80 -10.71 -8.01
C TYR A 251 1.40 -9.95 -6.82
N PHE A 252 0.64 -9.74 -5.74
CA PHE A 252 1.05 -9.04 -4.51
C PHE A 252 1.63 -9.99 -3.47
N LYS A 253 1.78 -11.28 -3.82
CA LYS A 253 2.56 -12.22 -3.01
C LYS A 253 3.98 -11.67 -2.79
N ILE A 254 4.48 -11.77 -1.57
CA ILE A 254 5.85 -11.31 -1.27
C ILE A 254 6.85 -12.48 -1.24
N HIS A 255 6.42 -13.68 -0.88
CA HIS A 255 7.31 -14.81 -0.57
C HIS A 255 7.36 -15.85 -1.70
N LYS A 256 8.41 -16.67 -1.71
CA LYS A 256 8.50 -17.85 -2.59
C LYS A 256 7.47 -18.90 -2.19
N LEU A 257 6.65 -19.38 -3.14
CA LEU A 257 5.66 -20.42 -2.88
C LEU A 257 6.29 -21.79 -2.58
N ASN A 258 7.41 -22.09 -3.23
CA ASN A 258 8.22 -23.29 -3.02
C ASN A 258 9.60 -23.14 -3.68
N GLU A 259 10.45 -24.16 -3.57
CA GLU A 259 11.79 -24.17 -4.17
C GLU A 259 11.82 -24.00 -5.71
N ASN A 260 10.72 -24.30 -6.41
CA ASN A 260 10.64 -24.15 -7.87
C ASN A 260 9.98 -22.84 -8.31
N ASP A 261 9.43 -22.06 -7.39
CA ASP A 261 8.99 -20.69 -7.68
C ASP A 261 10.25 -19.83 -7.83
N PRO A 262 10.52 -19.18 -8.97
CA PRO A 262 11.68 -18.30 -9.09
C PRO A 262 11.40 -16.88 -8.59
N TYR A 263 10.14 -16.50 -8.38
CA TYR A 263 9.74 -15.13 -8.09
C TYR A 263 9.63 -14.90 -6.58
N TYR A 264 9.89 -13.68 -6.14
CA TYR A 264 9.70 -13.21 -4.77
C TYR A 264 9.90 -11.69 -4.75
N ALA A 265 9.38 -11.02 -3.74
CA ALA A 265 9.63 -9.61 -3.57
C ALA A 265 11.08 -9.38 -3.13
N TYR A 266 11.76 -8.46 -3.79
CA TYR A 266 13.17 -8.17 -3.52
C TYR A 266 13.49 -6.70 -3.80
N ILE A 267 13.53 -5.92 -2.73
CA ILE A 267 13.85 -4.50 -2.81
C ILE A 267 15.32 -4.33 -2.49
N LEU A 268 16.10 -3.74 -3.39
CA LEU A 268 17.53 -3.52 -3.22
C LEU A 268 17.95 -2.21 -3.86
N ASP A 269 18.62 -1.35 -3.09
CA ASP A 269 19.33 -0.21 -3.66
C ASP A 269 20.57 -0.70 -4.43
N ASP A 270 20.43 -0.76 -5.75
CA ASP A 270 21.47 -1.18 -6.67
C ASP A 270 22.56 -0.14 -6.90
N ASN A 271 22.32 1.12 -6.50
CA ASN A 271 23.21 2.25 -6.77
C ASN A 271 23.60 2.38 -8.25
N ASP A 272 22.85 1.78 -9.18
CA ASP A 272 23.20 1.79 -10.59
C ASP A 272 22.98 3.21 -11.13
N PRO A 273 23.93 3.78 -11.90
CA PRO A 273 23.80 5.15 -12.35
C PRO A 273 22.84 5.30 -13.53
N ASN A 274 22.50 4.21 -14.22
CA ASN A 274 21.58 4.20 -15.35
C ASN A 274 20.90 2.83 -15.54
N PHE A 275 19.72 2.86 -16.14
CA PHE A 275 18.84 1.72 -16.39
C PHE A 275 19.49 0.56 -17.16
N PHE A 276 20.50 0.83 -18.01
CA PHE A 276 21.13 -0.20 -18.83
C PHE A 276 22.35 -0.85 -18.18
N THR A 277 22.77 -0.35 -17.02
CA THR A 277 23.91 -0.86 -16.29
C THR A 277 23.41 -1.73 -15.15
N VAL A 278 23.96 -2.92 -15.06
CA VAL A 278 23.77 -3.82 -13.92
C VAL A 278 25.15 -4.06 -13.35
N ASP A 279 25.49 -3.39 -12.26
CA ASP A 279 26.76 -3.53 -11.56
C ASP A 279 26.55 -4.05 -10.13
N PRO A 280 26.67 -5.38 -9.91
CA PRO A 280 26.51 -5.95 -8.58
C PRO A 280 27.58 -5.50 -7.56
N SER A 281 28.59 -4.73 -7.96
CA SER A 281 29.69 -4.32 -7.08
C SER A 281 29.41 -3.05 -6.26
N ASN A 282 28.39 -2.28 -6.63
CA ASN A 282 27.89 -1.09 -5.92
C ASN A 282 26.54 -1.32 -5.22
N ASP A 283 25.91 -2.48 -5.43
CA ASP A 283 24.72 -2.89 -4.69
C ASP A 283 24.89 -2.73 -3.17
N ALA A 284 23.80 -2.32 -2.51
CA ALA A 284 23.72 -2.35 -1.06
C ALA A 284 24.03 -3.77 -0.54
N ALA A 285 24.76 -3.83 0.57
CA ALA A 285 25.24 -5.12 1.09
C ALA A 285 24.11 -6.07 1.55
N LEU A 286 22.93 -5.51 1.86
CA LEU A 286 21.73 -6.24 2.24
C LEU A 286 20.52 -5.62 1.51
N PRO A 287 19.54 -6.45 1.11
CA PRO A 287 18.29 -5.94 0.55
C PRO A 287 17.48 -5.22 1.62
N GLU A 288 16.59 -4.34 1.15
CA GLU A 288 15.58 -3.70 1.94
C GLU A 288 14.45 -4.67 2.31
N LEU A 289 14.09 -5.57 1.41
CA LEU A 289 13.09 -6.62 1.60
C LEU A 289 13.54 -7.86 0.82
N ALA A 290 13.34 -9.06 1.38
CA ALA A 290 13.65 -10.29 0.68
C ALA A 290 12.65 -11.41 1.00
N GLY A 291 11.80 -11.74 0.02
CA GLY A 291 10.79 -12.79 0.10
C GLY A 291 11.32 -14.22 0.06
N ASN A 292 12.59 -14.41 -0.29
CA ASN A 292 13.30 -15.69 -0.23
C ASN A 292 14.05 -15.91 1.10
N GLN A 293 13.94 -14.96 2.02
CA GLN A 293 14.53 -15.02 3.35
C GLN A 293 13.43 -14.90 4.39
N THR A 294 13.59 -15.65 5.48
CA THR A 294 12.69 -15.56 6.62
C THR A 294 13.19 -14.49 7.57
N ASP A 295 12.30 -13.63 8.04
CA ASP A 295 12.61 -12.70 9.11
C ASP A 295 13.10 -13.43 10.38
N GLU A 296 14.24 -13.02 10.93
CA GLU A 296 14.88 -13.70 12.07
C GLU A 296 14.06 -13.60 13.36
N TRP A 297 13.30 -12.52 13.57
CA TRP A 297 12.48 -12.35 14.77
C TRP A 297 11.24 -13.24 14.74
N GLY A 298 10.59 -13.37 13.58
CA GLY A 298 9.41 -14.21 13.36
C GLY A 298 9.71 -15.70 13.15
N LYS A 299 10.98 -16.10 13.14
CA LYS A 299 11.42 -17.46 12.77
C LYS A 299 11.09 -18.50 13.84
N VAL A 300 10.31 -19.52 13.49
CA VAL A 300 9.86 -20.59 14.39
C VAL A 300 10.72 -21.85 14.24
N ALA A 301 11.15 -22.19 13.02
CA ALA A 301 11.95 -23.40 12.75
C ALA A 301 13.42 -23.10 12.36
N ASN A 302 14.33 -24.05 12.60
CA ASN A 302 15.73 -24.09 12.13
C ASN A 302 16.46 -22.71 11.99
N PRO A 303 16.95 -22.13 13.10
CA PRO A 303 17.46 -20.75 13.15
C PRO A 303 18.83 -20.53 12.47
N ASN A 304 19.41 -21.51 11.77
CA ASN A 304 20.79 -21.43 11.27
C ASN A 304 20.92 -21.46 9.73
N THR A 305 19.84 -21.25 8.98
CA THR A 305 19.87 -21.19 7.52
C THR A 305 18.90 -20.14 6.99
N ASP A 306 19.37 -19.31 6.06
CA ASP A 306 18.51 -18.52 5.17
C ASP A 306 17.63 -19.49 4.38
N ARG A 307 16.32 -19.29 4.45
CA ARG A 307 15.32 -20.10 3.77
C ARG A 307 14.07 -19.27 3.50
N ASN A 308 13.21 -19.80 2.65
CA ASN A 308 11.88 -19.25 2.40
C ASN A 308 11.04 -19.30 3.70
N PRO A 309 10.20 -18.28 3.95
CA PRO A 309 9.32 -18.27 5.11
C PRO A 309 8.27 -19.39 5.03
N GLU A 310 8.05 -20.09 6.15
CA GLU A 310 6.96 -21.05 6.28
C GLU A 310 5.68 -20.35 6.77
N ILE A 311 4.86 -19.83 5.83
CA ILE A 311 3.64 -19.06 6.14
C ILE A 311 2.67 -19.82 7.06
N GLU A 312 2.53 -21.14 6.89
CA GLU A 312 1.70 -21.99 7.76
C GLU A 312 2.17 -22.02 9.23
N GLN A 313 3.41 -21.63 9.50
CA GLN A 313 3.98 -21.50 10.84
C GLN A 313 4.01 -20.06 11.34
N ASN A 314 3.38 -19.12 10.62
CA ASN A 314 3.39 -17.69 10.91
C ASN A 314 4.81 -17.09 10.83
N GLU A 315 5.62 -17.59 9.88
CA GLU A 315 6.89 -16.97 9.51
C GLU A 315 6.67 -15.98 8.37
N HIS A 316 7.40 -14.86 8.40
CA HIS A 316 7.24 -13.79 7.41
C HIS A 316 8.52 -13.57 6.60
N ALA A 317 8.38 -12.96 5.42
CA ALA A 317 9.52 -12.53 4.61
C ALA A 317 10.39 -11.51 5.35
N TYR A 318 11.69 -11.48 5.05
CA TYR A 318 12.59 -10.48 5.63
C TYR A 318 12.10 -9.06 5.31
N ARG A 319 11.84 -8.27 6.37
CA ARG A 319 11.27 -6.91 6.30
C ARG A 319 9.93 -6.79 5.55
N TRP A 320 9.09 -7.82 5.65
CA TRP A 320 7.73 -7.87 5.07
C TRP A 320 6.87 -6.62 5.32
N TYR A 321 7.00 -6.02 6.49
CA TYR A 321 6.25 -4.84 6.95
C TYR A 321 6.42 -3.57 6.09
N LEU A 322 7.32 -3.59 5.10
CA LEU A 322 7.44 -2.51 4.12
C LEU A 322 6.31 -2.50 3.10
N LEU A 323 5.71 -3.65 2.82
CA LEU A 323 4.66 -3.80 1.79
C LEU A 323 3.38 -4.47 2.32
N ASP A 324 3.47 -5.22 3.41
CA ASP A 324 2.37 -5.92 4.07
C ASP A 324 2.27 -5.35 5.48
N PHE A 325 1.31 -4.47 5.75
CA PHE A 325 1.18 -3.77 7.02
C PHE A 325 0.37 -4.56 8.04
N ASP A 326 -0.56 -5.42 7.59
CA ASP A 326 -1.49 -6.17 8.45
C ASP A 326 -1.00 -7.59 8.81
N GLY A 327 0.04 -8.08 8.13
CA GLY A 327 0.70 -9.35 8.38
C GLY A 327 0.03 -10.56 7.75
N ASP A 328 -0.81 -10.36 6.72
CA ASP A 328 -1.49 -11.45 6.01
C ASP A 328 -0.57 -12.20 5.01
N SER A 329 0.71 -11.78 4.88
CA SER A 329 1.72 -12.31 3.96
C SER A 329 1.49 -12.00 2.47
N VAL A 330 0.63 -11.03 2.18
CA VAL A 330 0.36 -10.45 0.87
C VAL A 330 0.54 -8.94 0.98
N ALA A 331 1.20 -8.32 0.01
CA ALA A 331 1.33 -6.86 0.01
C ALA A 331 -0.05 -6.17 -0.06
N ASP A 332 -0.15 -5.01 0.58
CA ASP A 332 -1.38 -4.22 0.65
C ASP A 332 -1.65 -3.40 -0.61
N GLY A 333 -0.66 -3.28 -1.49
CA GLY A 333 -0.72 -2.52 -2.72
C GLY A 333 0.68 -2.27 -3.27
N THR A 334 0.76 -1.47 -4.32
CA THR A 334 1.99 -0.74 -4.62
C THR A 334 2.16 0.43 -3.65
N ASN A 335 3.35 1.00 -3.61
CA ASN A 335 3.68 2.07 -2.69
C ASN A 335 3.32 3.43 -3.30
N ILE A 336 2.18 3.99 -2.87
CA ILE A 336 1.66 5.31 -3.28
C ILE A 336 2.60 6.52 -3.00
N LEU A 337 3.72 6.28 -2.31
CA LEU A 337 4.75 7.25 -2.02
C LEU A 337 6.04 6.99 -2.83
N ASN A 338 6.03 6.03 -3.74
CA ASN A 338 7.17 5.62 -4.55
C ASN A 338 6.75 4.98 -5.88
N TRP A 339 6.98 5.72 -6.98
CA TRP A 339 6.69 5.37 -8.38
C TRP A 339 7.15 3.99 -8.93
N ASP A 340 8.00 3.30 -8.17
CA ASP A 340 8.70 2.05 -8.49
C ASP A 340 8.84 1.29 -7.16
N THR A 341 7.88 0.43 -6.88
CA THR A 341 7.71 -0.20 -5.56
C THR A 341 8.85 -1.14 -5.22
N ASP A 342 9.34 -1.93 -6.19
CA ASP A 342 10.40 -2.92 -5.96
C ASP A 342 11.82 -2.44 -6.35
N MET A 343 11.94 -1.20 -6.82
CA MET A 343 13.17 -0.49 -7.18
C MET A 343 13.88 -1.03 -8.42
N ASP A 344 13.16 -1.77 -9.28
CA ASP A 344 13.70 -2.41 -10.48
C ASP A 344 13.82 -1.46 -11.70
N TRP A 345 13.47 -0.18 -11.49
CA TRP A 345 13.43 0.93 -12.46
C TRP A 345 12.26 0.92 -13.43
N LEU A 346 11.39 -0.06 -13.37
CA LEU A 346 10.10 -0.03 -14.03
C LEU A 346 9.11 0.72 -13.14
N ASN A 347 8.12 1.31 -13.80
CA ASN A 347 7.10 2.05 -13.09
C ASN A 347 5.91 1.12 -12.86
N ASP A 348 5.38 1.14 -11.64
CA ASP A 348 4.35 0.22 -11.17
C ASP A 348 3.13 0.16 -12.10
N TRP A 349 2.67 1.32 -12.57
CA TRP A 349 1.51 1.40 -13.48
C TRP A 349 1.72 0.58 -14.76
N PHE A 350 2.92 0.61 -15.36
CA PHE A 350 3.19 -0.14 -16.59
C PHE A 350 3.15 -1.66 -16.37
N GLU A 351 3.58 -2.12 -15.20
CA GLU A 351 3.57 -3.54 -14.86
C GLU A 351 2.16 -4.02 -14.60
N ILE A 352 1.39 -3.24 -13.83
CA ILE A 352 -0.02 -3.50 -13.57
C ILE A 352 -0.80 -3.54 -14.89
N ASP A 353 -0.61 -2.56 -15.78
CA ASP A 353 -1.31 -2.50 -17.05
C ASP A 353 -0.96 -3.70 -17.94
N SER A 354 0.32 -4.07 -18.00
CA SER A 354 0.76 -5.26 -18.74
C SER A 354 0.15 -6.55 -18.20
N ALA A 355 0.06 -6.69 -16.88
CA ALA A 355 -0.57 -7.82 -16.22
C ALA A 355 -2.06 -7.92 -16.57
N ILE A 356 -2.77 -6.79 -16.57
CA ILE A 356 -4.19 -6.71 -16.94
C ILE A 356 -4.39 -7.10 -18.41
N ASP A 357 -3.59 -6.55 -19.32
CA ASP A 357 -3.66 -6.81 -20.77
C ASP A 357 -3.40 -8.27 -21.12
N SER A 358 -2.50 -8.92 -20.38
CA SER A 358 -2.20 -10.35 -20.56
C SER A 358 -3.34 -11.25 -20.07
N GLY A 359 -4.30 -10.72 -19.30
CA GLY A 359 -5.34 -11.47 -18.63
C GLY A 359 -4.84 -12.38 -17.51
N SER A 360 -3.57 -12.21 -17.10
CA SER A 360 -2.92 -12.98 -16.06
C SER A 360 -2.21 -12.04 -15.09
N ARG A 361 -2.76 -11.90 -13.89
CA ARG A 361 -2.11 -11.21 -12.76
C ARG A 361 -1.10 -12.12 -12.08
N ASN A 362 -0.13 -12.61 -12.87
CA ASN A 362 0.87 -13.58 -12.44
C ASN A 362 2.21 -12.91 -12.09
N GLU A 363 3.14 -13.73 -11.64
CA GLU A 363 4.40 -13.32 -11.01
C GLU A 363 5.43 -12.72 -11.97
N SER A 364 5.25 -12.82 -13.29
CA SER A 364 6.22 -12.34 -14.30
C SER A 364 6.06 -10.88 -14.73
N VAL A 365 4.99 -10.23 -14.26
CA VAL A 365 4.56 -8.87 -14.57
C VAL A 365 4.02 -8.21 -13.29
N SER A 366 4.64 -8.55 -12.15
CA SER A 366 4.26 -8.08 -10.83
C SER A 366 5.04 -6.83 -10.49
N PRO A 367 4.39 -5.74 -10.04
CA PRO A 367 5.07 -4.51 -9.59
C PRO A 367 5.85 -4.68 -8.27
N ILE A 368 5.91 -5.90 -7.75
CA ILE A 368 6.51 -6.21 -6.44
C ILE A 368 7.50 -7.38 -6.55
N ARG A 369 7.42 -8.19 -7.62
CA ARG A 369 8.18 -9.44 -7.73
C ARG A 369 8.83 -9.53 -9.10
N TYR A 370 10.16 -9.52 -9.11
CA TYR A 370 10.93 -9.93 -10.27
C TYR A 370 12.02 -10.98 -9.94
N GLU A 371 12.47 -11.63 -11.02
CA GLU A 371 13.49 -12.64 -11.09
C GLU A 371 14.88 -12.11 -10.64
N VAL A 372 15.61 -13.02 -10.01
CA VAL A 372 16.96 -12.84 -9.46
C VAL A 372 17.93 -12.21 -10.47
N ARG A 373 18.62 -11.13 -10.05
CA ARG A 373 19.87 -10.64 -10.66
C ARG A 373 20.91 -11.73 -10.88
#